data_AF-A0A937W1H5-F1
#
_entry.id   AF-A0A937W1H5-F1
#
_cell.length_a   1.000
_cell.length_b   1.000
_cell.length_c   1.000
_cell.angle_alpha   90.00
_cell.angle_beta   90.00
_cell.angle_gamma   90.00
#
_symmetry.space_group_name_H-M   'P 1'
#
loop_
_entity.id
_entity.type
_entity.pdbx_description
1 polymer ?
#
loop_
_entity_poly.entity_id
_entity_poly.type
_entity_poly.pdbx_seq_one_letter_code
_entity_poly.pdbx_strand_id
1 'polypeptide(L)'
;MTIHIQDGLPYVMITLQYRGQELHLPHVLLDTGSAGTVFAADTMLPLGLPYEVNDPVHRMHGIGGAEFVFSKRVDRLALGPLYVRDFAIEVGAMDYGLAID
;
A
#
# COMPACT_ATOMS: atom_id res chain seq x y z
N MET A 1 8.57 -15.64 -6.55
CA MET A 1 8.61 -14.31 -5.89
C MET A 1 10.06 -13.88 -5.86
N THR A 2 10.35 -12.68 -6.35
CA THR A 2 11.70 -12.10 -6.38
C THR A 2 11.69 -10.89 -5.47
N ILE A 3 12.69 -10.78 -4.58
CA ILE A 3 12.92 -9.59 -3.75
C ILE A 3 14.15 -8.89 -4.34
N HIS A 4 14.00 -7.61 -4.66
CA HIS A 4 15.08 -6.77 -5.17
C HIS A 4 15.64 -5.93 -4.03
N ILE A 5 16.95 -5.98 -3.80
CA ILE A 5 17.60 -5.15 -2.79
C ILE A 5 18.22 -3.94 -3.48
N GLN A 6 17.80 -2.74 -3.09
CA GLN A 6 18.38 -1.48 -3.55
C GLN A 6 18.69 -0.62 -2.31
N ASP A 7 19.93 -0.14 -2.21
CA ASP A 7 20.40 0.68 -1.08
C ASP A 7 20.12 0.06 0.31
N GLY A 8 20.11 -1.27 0.38
CA GLY A 8 19.83 -2.04 1.59
C GLY A 8 18.34 -2.24 1.91
N LEU A 9 17.43 -1.70 1.10
CA LEU A 9 15.99 -1.84 1.25
C LEU A 9 15.42 -2.94 0.33
N PRO A 10 14.53 -3.80 0.82
CA PRO A 10 13.91 -4.86 0.03
C PRO A 10 12.64 -4.37 -0.68
N TYR A 11 12.59 -4.57 -1.99
CA TYR A 11 11.47 -4.19 -2.83
C TYR A 11 10.86 -5.40 -3.53
N VAL A 12 9.55 -5.36 -3.71
CA VAL A 12 8.76 -6.42 -4.36
C VAL A 12 7.75 -5.82 -5.33
N MET A 13 7.42 -6.60 -6.35
CA MET A 13 6.27 -6.33 -7.19
C MET A 13 5.01 -6.90 -6.52
N ILE A 14 3.99 -6.07 -6.39
CA ILE A 14 2.64 -6.50 -6.00
C ILE A 14 1.61 -6.20 -7.09
N THR A 15 0.46 -6.83 -6.97
CA THR A 15 -0.71 -6.55 -7.79
C THR A 15 -1.92 -6.42 -6.88
N LEU A 16 -2.60 -5.28 -6.99
CA LEU A 16 -3.85 -4.97 -6.31
C LEU A 16 -5.01 -5.12 -7.28
N GLN A 17 -6.12 -5.69 -6.82
CA GLN A 17 -7.36 -5.77 -7.58
C GLN A 17 -8.51 -5.17 -6.76
N TYR A 18 -9.33 -4.35 -7.42
CA TYR A 18 -10.50 -3.73 -6.81
C TYR A 18 -11.57 -3.44 -7.86
N ARG A 19 -12.79 -3.93 -7.66
CA ARG A 19 -13.96 -3.72 -8.52
C ARG A 19 -13.68 -4.02 -10.01
N GLY A 20 -12.91 -5.08 -10.26
CA GLY A 20 -12.52 -5.51 -11.61
C GLY A 20 -11.40 -4.67 -12.25
N GLN A 21 -10.87 -3.67 -11.57
CA GLN A 21 -9.63 -2.97 -11.94
C GLN A 21 -8.43 -3.68 -11.32
N GLU A 22 -7.29 -3.57 -11.98
CA GLU A 22 -6.01 -4.13 -11.55
C GLU A 22 -4.91 -3.06 -11.63
N LEU A 23 -4.05 -3.02 -10.61
CA LEU A 23 -2.92 -2.12 -10.53
C LEU A 23 -1.66 -2.91 -10.16
N HIS A 24 -0.62 -2.77 -10.99
CA HIS A 24 0.69 -3.36 -10.74
C HIS A 24 1.62 -2.30 -10.14
N LEU A 25 2.23 -2.64 -9.02
CA LEU A 25 3.17 -1.78 -8.31
C LEU A 25 4.51 -2.51 -8.23
N PRO A 26 5.45 -2.23 -9.15
CA PRO A 26 6.73 -2.92 -9.20
C PRO A 26 7.69 -2.57 -8.06
N HIS A 27 7.49 -1.44 -7.38
CA HIS A 27 8.46 -0.86 -6.45
C HIS A 27 7.88 -0.63 -5.05
N VAL A 28 7.31 -1.68 -4.46
CA VAL A 28 6.76 -1.63 -3.09
C VAL A 28 7.79 -2.10 -2.07
N LEU A 29 8.01 -1.30 -1.03
CA LEU A 29 8.90 -1.63 0.08
C LEU A 29 8.31 -2.78 0.93
N LEU A 30 9.10 -3.84 1.12
CA LEU A 30 8.76 -4.90 2.05
C LEU A 30 9.21 -4.52 3.47
N ASP A 31 8.34 -3.82 4.19
CA ASP A 31 8.65 -3.30 5.52
C ASP A 31 8.16 -4.23 6.65
N THR A 32 9.08 -4.90 7.33
CA THR A 32 8.77 -5.70 8.53
C THR A 32 8.63 -4.88 9.80
N GLY A 33 8.97 -3.59 9.76
CA GLY A 33 8.83 -2.63 10.85
C GLY A 33 7.46 -1.94 10.89
N SER A 34 6.67 -2.06 9.82
CA SER A 34 5.29 -1.56 9.77
C SER A 34 4.29 -2.58 10.30
N ALA A 35 3.28 -2.09 11.03
CA ALA A 35 2.15 -2.91 11.48
C ALA A 35 1.05 -3.07 10.39
N GLY A 36 1.07 -2.20 9.39
CA GLY A 36 0.05 -2.12 8.33
C GLY A 36 0.66 -2.07 6.94
N THR A 37 -0.20 -2.17 5.93
CA THR A 37 0.17 -2.00 4.51
C THR A 37 -0.38 -0.67 4.04
N VAL A 38 0.50 0.25 3.70
CA VAL A 38 0.20 1.66 3.44
C VAL A 38 0.62 2.02 2.03
N PHE A 39 -0.28 2.66 1.27
CA PHE A 39 -0.01 3.16 -0.09
C PHE A 39 -0.33 4.65 -0.20
N ALA A 40 0.35 5.34 -1.11
CA ALA A 40 0.10 6.75 -1.37
C ALA A 40 -1.26 6.92 -2.04
N ALA A 41 -2.00 7.95 -1.65
CA ALA A 41 -3.32 8.24 -2.20
C ALA A 41 -3.27 8.39 -3.72
N ASP A 42 -2.25 9.10 -4.23
CA ASP A 42 -2.06 9.33 -5.65
C ASP A 42 -1.79 8.02 -6.42
N THR A 43 -1.03 7.08 -5.84
CA THR A 43 -0.82 5.74 -6.42
C THR A 43 -2.15 4.97 -6.53
N MET A 44 -3.06 5.15 -5.57
CA MET A 44 -4.32 4.41 -5.49
C MET A 44 -5.45 4.99 -6.35
N LEU A 45 -5.31 6.23 -6.86
CA LEU A 45 -6.34 6.89 -7.68
C LEU A 45 -6.75 6.09 -8.94
N PRO A 46 -5.82 5.52 -9.75
CA PRO A 46 -6.19 4.75 -10.94
C PRO A 46 -7.00 3.48 -10.63
N LEU A 47 -6.82 2.92 -9.43
CA LEU A 47 -7.57 1.76 -8.97
C LEU A 47 -8.98 2.12 -8.49
N GLY A 48 -9.34 3.41 -8.45
CA GLY A 48 -10.67 3.88 -8.04
C GLY A 48 -10.87 3.80 -6.53
N LEU A 49 -9.83 4.08 -5.75
CA LEU A 49 -9.83 4.08 -4.29
C LEU A 49 -9.66 5.49 -3.69
N PRO A 50 -10.49 6.49 -4.07
CA PRO A 50 -10.48 7.76 -3.36
C PRO A 50 -11.02 7.59 -1.93
N TYR A 51 -10.75 8.57 -1.08
CA TYR A 51 -11.41 8.68 0.21
C TYR A 51 -12.93 8.81 0.04
N GLU A 52 -13.68 8.01 0.78
CA GLU A 52 -15.14 8.04 0.87
C GLU A 52 -15.57 8.34 2.32
N VAL A 53 -16.74 8.95 2.51
CA VAL A 53 -17.18 9.47 3.83
C VAL A 53 -17.29 8.40 4.93
N ASN A 54 -17.39 7.13 4.53
CA ASN A 54 -17.55 6.00 5.43
C ASN A 54 -16.24 5.22 5.65
N ASP A 55 -15.13 5.67 5.06
CA ASP A 55 -13.84 5.03 5.27
C ASP A 55 -13.36 5.30 6.70
N PRO A 56 -12.98 4.27 7.46
CA PRO A 56 -12.37 4.45 8.76
C PRO A 56 -11.08 5.26 8.64
N VAL A 57 -10.95 6.29 9.46
CA VAL A 57 -9.71 7.08 9.57
C VAL A 57 -8.95 6.63 10.80
N HIS A 58 -7.67 6.31 10.60
CA HIS A 58 -6.75 5.87 11.64
C HIS A 58 -5.59 6.85 11.79
N ARG A 59 -4.96 6.84 12.96
CA ARG A 59 -3.72 7.56 13.22
C ARG A 59 -2.57 6.58 13.36
N MET A 60 -1.64 6.61 12.42
CA MET A 60 -0.41 5.83 12.46
C MET A 60 0.72 6.62 13.10
N HIS A 61 1.72 5.92 13.64
CA HIS A 61 2.89 6.53 14.26
C HIS A 61 4.16 5.91 13.69
N GLY A 62 5.12 6.76 13.33
CA GLY A 62 6.44 6.37 12.87
C GLY A 62 7.50 7.32 13.43
N ILE A 63 8.72 7.22 12.90
CA ILE A 63 9.85 8.04 13.34
C ILE A 63 9.56 9.55 13.16
N GLY A 64 8.89 9.92 12.06
CA GLY A 64 8.51 11.29 11.72
C GLY A 64 7.34 11.87 12.53
N GLY A 65 6.72 11.09 13.42
CA GLY A 65 5.55 11.51 14.19
C GLY A 65 4.30 10.72 13.83
N ALA A 66 3.15 11.39 13.83
CA ALA A 66 1.85 10.76 13.60
C ALA A 66 1.21 11.26 12.31
N GLU A 67 0.59 10.35 11.57
CA GLU A 67 -0.06 10.62 10.29
C GLU A 67 -1.48 10.05 10.28
N PHE A 68 -2.37 10.69 9.55
CA PHE A 68 -3.73 10.20 9.35
C PHE A 68 -3.82 9.46 8.02
N VAL A 69 -4.44 8.29 8.07
CA VAL A 69 -4.73 7.45 6.89
C VAL A 69 -6.16 6.97 6.96
N PHE A 70 -6.71 6.62 5.81
CA PHE A 70 -8.00 5.96 5.74
C PHE A 70 -7.84 4.51 5.28
N SER A 71 -8.70 3.63 5.76
CA SER A 71 -8.67 2.22 5.40
C SER A 71 -9.62 1.89 4.27
N LYS A 72 -9.15 1.09 3.31
CA LYS A 72 -9.92 0.49 2.24
C LYS A 72 -9.76 -1.01 2.26
N ARG A 73 -10.78 -1.73 1.78
CA ARG A 73 -10.69 -3.18 1.53
C ARG A 73 -10.56 -3.41 0.02
N VAL A 74 -9.47 -4.05 -0.38
CA VAL A 74 -9.24 -4.48 -1.77
C VAL A 74 -9.69 -5.92 -1.95
N ASP A 75 -10.13 -6.26 -3.16
CA ASP A 75 -10.62 -7.59 -3.47
C ASP A 75 -9.50 -8.63 -3.38
N ARG A 76 -8.30 -8.24 -3.83
CA ARG A 76 -7.09 -9.08 -3.79
C ARG A 76 -5.82 -8.24 -3.72
N LEU A 77 -4.88 -8.69 -2.89
CA LEU A 77 -3.48 -8.27 -2.91
C LEU A 77 -2.63 -9.50 -3.21
N ALA A 78 -1.76 -9.41 -4.20
CA ALA A 78 -0.92 -10.51 -4.64
C ALA A 78 0.55 -10.12 -4.72
N LEU A 79 1.42 -11.07 -4.37
CA LEU A 79 2.86 -10.99 -4.49
C LEU A 79 3.34 -12.28 -5.17
N GLY A 80 3.48 -12.22 -6.50
CA GLY A 80 3.69 -13.41 -7.33
C GLY A 80 2.57 -14.45 -7.12
N PRO A 81 2.90 -15.71 -6.73
CA PRO A 81 1.89 -16.74 -6.52
C PRO A 81 1.13 -16.60 -5.18
N LEU A 82 1.66 -15.83 -4.24
CA LEU A 82 1.02 -15.60 -2.95
C LEU A 82 -0.06 -14.55 -3.09
N TYR A 83 -1.22 -14.75 -2.47
CA TYR A 83 -2.26 -13.74 -2.45
C TYR A 83 -3.16 -13.86 -1.24
N VAL A 84 -3.74 -12.72 -0.88
CA VAL A 84 -4.82 -12.59 0.09
C VAL A 84 -6.01 -11.95 -0.59
N ARG A 85 -7.22 -12.26 -0.11
CA ARG A 85 -8.47 -11.67 -0.60
C ARG A 85 -9.13 -10.88 0.49
N ASP A 86 -9.95 -9.91 0.10
CA ASP A 86 -10.69 -9.05 1.02
C ASP A 86 -9.74 -8.50 2.10
N PHE A 87 -8.71 -7.80 1.63
CA PHE A 87 -7.58 -7.39 2.47
C PHE A 87 -7.66 -5.89 2.75
N ALA A 88 -7.44 -5.51 4.01
CA ALA A 88 -7.43 -4.11 4.40
C ALA A 88 -6.07 -3.48 4.06
N ILE A 89 -6.10 -2.35 3.38
CA ILE A 89 -4.96 -1.47 3.14
C ILE A 89 -5.26 -0.09 3.74
N GLU A 90 -4.21 0.65 4.03
CA GLU A 90 -4.26 2.03 4.48
C GLU A 90 -3.79 2.93 3.33
N VAL A 91 -4.42 4.10 3.20
CA VAL A 91 -4.13 5.06 2.15
C VAL A 91 -3.87 6.43 2.78
N GLY A 92 -2.75 7.04 2.41
CA GLY A 92 -2.25 8.28 3.03
C GLY A 92 -1.42 9.15 2.08
N ALA A 93 -0.87 10.25 2.60
CA ALA A 93 -0.05 11.15 1.79
C ALA A 93 1.34 10.57 1.44
N MET A 94 1.93 9.77 2.34
CA MET A 94 3.22 9.05 2.17
C MET A 94 4.35 9.87 1.51
N ASP A 95 4.75 11.00 2.12
CA ASP A 95 5.93 11.76 1.68
C ASP A 95 7.15 11.39 2.54
N TYR A 96 7.79 10.27 2.20
CA TYR A 96 8.94 9.73 2.94
C TYR A 96 10.29 10.03 2.28
N GLY A 97 10.31 10.83 1.22
CA GLY A 97 11.55 11.14 0.47
C GLY A 97 12.16 9.95 -0.27
N LEU A 98 11.39 8.86 -0.46
CA LEU A 98 11.77 7.68 -1.22
C LEU A 98 10.90 7.57 -2.47
N ALA A 99 11.49 7.17 -3.59
CA ALA A 99 10.74 6.86 -4.80
C ALA A 99 10.18 5.42 -4.71
N ILE A 100 9.05 5.28 -4.02
CA ILE A 100 8.32 4.02 -3.84
C ILE A 100 6.90 4.16 -4.40
N ASP A 101 6.33 3.02 -4.80
CA ASP A 101 4.95 2.93 -5.28
C ASP A 101 3.94 2.84 -4.12
#